data_AF-A0A554R3J6-F1
#
_entry.id   AF-A0A554R3J6-F1
#
_cell.length_a   1.000
_cell.length_b   1.000
_cell.length_c   1.000
_cell.angle_alpha   90.00
_cell.angle_beta   90.00
_cell.angle_gamma   90.00
#
_symmetry.space_group_name_H-M   'P 1'
#
loop_
_entity.id
_entity.type
_entity.pdbx_description
1 polymer ?
#
loop_
_entity_poly.entity_id
_entity_poly.type
_entity_poly.pdbx_seq_one_letter_code
_entity_poly.pdbx_strand_id
1 'polypeptide(L)'
;MRSTRREEILTHAAKLFSERGIAATTVRDIADEVGILSGSLYHYFESKDAMAHEIVVRFLEDLNIRYENSIEPAGSARDRLASMVEVSFNTALDHPYATEVYQGEAILSSQPADAPITVAVQKAHSYWRTAIARGIADGEFREDIDPEQFHRLMRESVWSTVAQYRSQLAELAPELQRNLILVFLDGFALRGDGTKAPARAKAPADKVDVVPPAGSVAELRSDVDELKSVIRDLSSAIRDLQAEQRG
;
A
#
# COMPACT_ATOMS: atom_id res chain seq x y z
N MET A 1 0.65 2.28 28.34
CA MET A 1 0.11 0.90 28.47
C MET A 1 1.20 -0.04 27.97
N ARG A 2 1.52 -1.15 28.64
CA ARG A 2 2.52 -2.10 28.11
C ARG A 2 1.88 -2.82 26.91
N SER A 3 2.57 -2.85 25.77
CA SER A 3 2.21 -3.68 24.61
C SER A 3 1.99 -5.11 25.09
N THR A 4 0.90 -5.73 24.66
CA THR A 4 0.69 -7.16 24.87
C THR A 4 1.74 -7.95 24.09
N ARG A 5 2.05 -9.18 24.52
CA ARG A 5 2.96 -10.07 23.75
C ARG A 5 2.46 -10.26 22.31
N ARG A 6 1.15 -10.26 22.14
CA ARG A 6 0.50 -10.40 20.84
C ARG A 6 0.77 -9.20 19.92
N GLU A 7 0.71 -7.98 20.46
CA GLU A 7 1.03 -6.74 19.72
C GLU A 7 2.52 -6.65 19.36
N GLU A 8 3.40 -7.11 20.26
CA GLU A 8 4.84 -7.19 20.01
C GLU A 8 5.12 -8.12 18.82
N ILE A 9 4.49 -9.31 18.81
CA ILE A 9 4.58 -10.25 17.68
C ILE A 9 4.12 -9.60 16.37
N LEU A 10 2.97 -8.93 16.35
CA LEU A 10 2.46 -8.27 15.14
C LEU A 10 3.38 -7.16 14.65
N THR A 11 4.00 -6.40 15.56
CA THR A 11 4.92 -5.32 15.22
C THR A 11 6.17 -5.86 14.51
N HIS A 12 6.78 -6.90 15.07
CA HIS A 12 7.95 -7.54 14.46
C HIS A 12 7.62 -8.30 13.18
N ALA A 13 6.45 -8.96 13.12
CA ALA A 13 5.98 -9.60 11.90
C ALA A 13 5.75 -8.58 10.77
N ALA A 14 5.09 -7.46 11.06
CA ALA A 14 4.84 -6.39 10.08
C ALA A 14 6.15 -5.83 9.52
N LYS A 15 7.15 -5.58 10.40
CA LYS A 15 8.50 -5.17 9.99
C LYS A 15 9.11 -6.17 9.01
N LEU A 16 9.19 -7.44 9.37
CA LEU A 16 9.78 -8.48 8.51
C LEU A 16 9.03 -8.63 7.18
N PHE A 17 7.70 -8.57 7.20
CA PHE A 17 6.88 -8.61 6.00
C PHE A 17 7.12 -7.40 5.09
N SER A 18 7.29 -6.19 5.65
CA SER A 18 7.59 -4.99 4.88
C SER A 18 8.98 -5.03 4.24
N GLU A 19 9.96 -5.64 4.90
CA GLU A 19 11.35 -5.71 4.44
C GLU A 19 11.59 -6.82 3.40
N ARG A 20 10.90 -7.96 3.54
CA ARG A 20 11.20 -9.18 2.79
C ARG A 20 10.02 -9.73 2.00
N GLY A 21 8.81 -9.22 2.25
CA GLY A 21 7.57 -9.79 1.76
C GLY A 21 7.11 -11.00 2.59
N ILE A 22 5.78 -11.21 2.63
CA ILE A 22 5.16 -12.28 3.43
C ILE A 22 5.69 -13.66 3.02
N ALA A 23 5.84 -13.93 1.72
CA ALA A 23 6.26 -15.24 1.23
C ALA A 23 7.67 -15.64 1.72
N ALA A 24 8.61 -14.68 1.76
CA ALA A 24 10.00 -14.93 2.14
C ALA A 24 10.23 -14.93 3.68
N THR A 25 9.25 -14.49 4.48
CA THR A 25 9.33 -14.54 5.94
C THR A 25 8.81 -15.89 6.47
N THR A 26 9.53 -16.51 7.40
CA THR A 26 9.08 -17.72 8.10
C THR A 26 8.59 -17.41 9.51
N VAL A 27 7.78 -18.31 10.09
CA VAL A 27 7.37 -18.22 11.51
C VAL A 27 8.59 -18.25 12.44
N ARG A 28 9.66 -18.93 12.03
CA ARG A 28 10.91 -18.97 12.80
C ARG A 28 11.60 -17.60 12.81
N ASP A 29 11.68 -16.92 11.67
CA ASP A 29 12.27 -15.57 11.60
C ASP A 29 11.55 -14.60 12.54
N ILE A 30 10.22 -14.67 12.59
CA ILE A 30 9.40 -13.85 13.49
C ILE A 30 9.67 -14.21 14.95
N ALA A 31 9.78 -15.51 15.27
CA ALA A 31 10.05 -15.97 16.63
C ALA A 31 11.42 -15.49 17.13
N ASP A 32 12.43 -15.61 16.26
CA ASP A 32 13.81 -15.20 16.55
C ASP A 32 13.90 -13.68 16.74
N GLU A 33 13.21 -12.89 15.90
CA GLU A 33 13.14 -11.42 16.02
C GLU A 33 12.43 -10.96 17.32
N VAL A 34 11.40 -11.69 17.77
CA VAL A 34 10.68 -11.41 19.02
C VAL A 34 11.41 -11.97 20.27
N GLY A 35 12.37 -12.89 20.08
CA GLY A 35 13.09 -13.54 21.16
C GLY A 35 12.30 -14.64 21.88
N ILE A 36 11.46 -15.38 21.16
CA ILE A 36 10.67 -16.51 21.70
C ILE A 36 10.85 -17.79 20.88
N LEU A 37 10.42 -18.93 21.41
CA LEU A 37 10.41 -20.18 20.67
C LEU A 37 9.31 -20.17 19.60
N SER A 38 9.56 -20.73 18.42
CA SER A 38 8.55 -20.78 17.34
C SER A 38 7.28 -21.52 17.75
N GLY A 39 7.38 -22.52 18.63
CA GLY A 39 6.21 -23.19 19.22
C GLY A 39 5.31 -22.25 20.02
N SER A 40 5.88 -21.23 20.67
CA SER A 40 5.14 -20.24 21.45
C SER A 40 4.32 -19.29 20.57
N LEU A 41 4.74 -19.02 19.32
CA LEU A 41 3.97 -18.19 18.39
C LEU A 41 2.61 -18.81 18.05
N TYR A 42 2.53 -20.13 17.93
CA TYR A 42 1.30 -20.84 17.61
C TYR A 42 0.25 -20.77 18.73
N HIS A 43 0.61 -20.33 19.94
CA HIS A 43 -0.37 -20.00 20.99
C HIS A 43 -1.07 -18.65 20.75
N TYR A 44 -0.50 -17.78 19.92
CA TYR A 44 -1.06 -16.44 19.65
C TYR A 44 -1.73 -16.35 18.27
N PHE A 45 -1.23 -17.10 17.29
CA PHE A 45 -1.67 -17.04 15.90
C PHE A 45 -1.65 -18.41 15.25
N GLU A 46 -2.68 -18.71 14.47
CA GLU A 46 -2.81 -20.00 13.77
C GLU A 46 -1.81 -20.15 12.62
N SER A 47 -1.43 -19.04 11.99
CA SER A 47 -0.50 -19.03 10.86
C SER A 47 0.16 -17.67 10.65
N LYS A 48 1.19 -17.64 9.81
CA LYS A 48 1.80 -16.40 9.30
C LYS A 48 0.79 -15.53 8.55
N ASP A 49 -0.07 -16.16 7.76
CA ASP A 49 -1.09 -15.45 6.98
C ASP A 49 -2.15 -14.82 7.88
N ALA A 50 -2.50 -15.48 9.00
CA ALA A 50 -3.38 -14.90 10.01
C ALA A 50 -2.76 -13.65 10.66
N MET A 51 -1.45 -13.63 10.91
CA MET A 51 -0.75 -12.44 11.39
C MET A 51 -0.82 -11.29 10.36
N ALA A 52 -0.52 -11.59 9.09
CA ALA A 52 -0.55 -10.60 8.02
C ALA A 52 -1.95 -10.03 7.80
N HIS A 53 -2.97 -10.90 7.78
CA HIS A 53 -4.37 -10.49 7.68
C HIS A 53 -4.74 -9.55 8.83
N GLU A 54 -4.37 -9.89 10.06
CA GLU A 54 -4.70 -9.06 11.20
C GLU A 54 -3.97 -7.70 11.22
N ILE A 55 -2.70 -7.65 10.81
CA ILE A 55 -1.97 -6.39 10.65
C ILE A 55 -2.76 -5.44 9.74
N VAL A 56 -3.22 -5.96 8.59
CA VAL A 56 -3.94 -5.17 7.60
C VAL A 56 -5.34 -4.78 8.07
N VAL A 57 -6.07 -5.69 8.72
CA VAL A 57 -7.39 -5.38 9.29
C VAL A 57 -7.29 -4.28 10.33
N ARG A 58 -6.37 -4.39 11.30
CA ARG A 58 -6.18 -3.37 12.35
C ARG A 58 -5.84 -2.01 11.77
N PHE A 59 -4.96 -1.98 10.77
CA PHE A 59 -4.59 -0.76 10.05
C PHE A 59 -5.81 -0.12 9.35
N LEU A 60 -6.59 -0.91 8.61
CA LEU A 60 -7.76 -0.42 7.89
C LEU A 60 -8.90 -0.01 8.83
N GLU A 61 -9.08 -0.69 9.96
CA GLU A 61 -10.05 -0.32 10.99
C GLU A 61 -9.71 1.04 11.60
N ASP A 62 -8.46 1.23 12.02
CA ASP A 62 -7.99 2.52 12.57
C ASP A 62 -8.08 3.64 11.53
N LEU A 63 -7.68 3.37 10.28
CA LEU A 63 -7.82 4.31 9.18
C LEU A 63 -9.28 4.74 8.97
N ASN A 64 -10.21 3.78 8.93
CA ASN A 64 -11.63 4.06 8.75
C ASN A 64 -12.23 4.84 9.92
N ILE A 65 -11.85 4.51 11.17
CA ILE A 65 -12.29 5.25 12.36
C ILE A 65 -11.80 6.70 12.28
N ARG A 66 -10.55 6.93 11.90
CA ARG A 66 -9.98 8.28 11.77
C ARG A 66 -10.61 9.06 10.61
N TYR A 67 -10.86 8.41 9.48
CA TYR A 67 -11.61 9.04 8.39
C TYR A 67 -13.00 9.45 8.85
N GLU A 68 -13.73 8.56 9.51
CA GLU A 68 -15.06 8.84 10.05
C GLU A 68 -15.07 10.03 11.01
N ASN A 69 -14.08 10.10 11.91
CA ASN A 69 -13.91 11.19 12.87
C ASN A 69 -13.42 12.51 12.23
N SER A 70 -12.81 12.46 11.05
CA SER A 70 -12.34 13.65 10.31
C SER A 70 -13.44 14.34 9.49
N ILE A 71 -14.64 13.77 9.44
CA ILE A 71 -15.78 14.34 8.71
C ILE A 71 -16.39 15.49 9.52
N GLU A 72 -15.81 16.67 9.42
CA GLU A 72 -16.42 17.88 9.98
C GLU A 72 -17.72 18.23 9.22
N PRO A 73 -18.86 18.43 9.91
CA PRO A 73 -20.13 18.77 9.26
C PRO A 73 -20.08 20.08 8.47
N ALA A 74 -19.25 21.04 8.90
CA ALA A 74 -19.21 22.41 8.39
C ALA A 74 -18.03 22.73 7.45
N GLY A 75 -17.18 21.76 7.08
CA GLY A 75 -16.04 21.98 6.18
C GLY A 75 -16.36 21.84 4.69
N SER A 76 -15.59 22.55 3.84
CA SER A 76 -15.64 22.40 2.38
C SER A 76 -15.20 20.99 1.95
N ALA A 77 -15.55 20.56 0.74
CA ALA A 77 -15.08 19.29 0.20
C ALA A 77 -13.56 19.26 0.08
N ARG A 78 -12.94 20.40 -0.27
CA ARG A 78 -11.48 20.57 -0.27
C ARG A 78 -10.87 20.31 1.11
N ASP A 79 -11.41 20.92 2.17
CA ASP A 79 -10.87 20.77 3.52
C ASP A 79 -11.00 19.34 4.03
N ARG A 80 -12.10 18.66 3.67
CA ARG A 80 -12.28 17.24 3.96
C ARG A 80 -11.21 16.38 3.29
N LEU A 81 -10.95 16.58 2.00
CA LEU A 81 -9.90 15.83 1.30
C LEU A 81 -8.50 16.13 1.89
N ALA A 82 -8.22 17.37 2.27
CA ALA A 82 -6.98 17.72 2.95
C ALA A 82 -6.83 17.01 4.30
N SER A 83 -7.89 16.98 5.11
CA SER A 83 -7.90 16.26 6.39
C SER A 83 -7.72 14.74 6.19
N MET A 84 -8.29 14.16 5.14
CA MET A 84 -8.08 12.75 4.82
C MET A 84 -6.63 12.43 4.42
N VAL A 85 -5.94 13.34 3.72
CA VAL A 85 -4.48 13.21 3.47
C VAL A 85 -3.72 13.22 4.80
N GLU A 86 -4.03 14.15 5.71
CA GLU A 86 -3.41 14.21 7.03
C GLU A 86 -3.64 12.93 7.84
N VAL A 87 -4.89 12.45 7.89
CA VAL A 87 -5.24 11.18 8.53
C VAL A 87 -4.43 10.03 7.97
N SER A 88 -4.28 9.94 6.64
CA SER A 88 -3.53 8.86 6.00
C SER A 88 -2.07 8.82 6.45
N PHE A 89 -1.43 9.99 6.53
CA PHE A 89 -0.05 10.13 7.00
C PHE A 89 0.08 9.79 8.49
N ASN A 90 -0.83 10.29 9.32
CA ASN A 90 -0.82 10.03 10.77
C ASN A 90 -1.06 8.55 11.07
N THR A 91 -1.99 7.90 10.37
CA THR A 91 -2.18 6.45 10.49
C THR A 91 -0.93 5.70 10.05
N ALA A 92 -0.27 6.12 8.98
CA ALA A 92 0.98 5.48 8.57
C ALA A 92 2.12 5.64 9.58
N LEU A 93 2.21 6.78 10.27
CA LEU A 93 3.18 6.98 11.36
C LEU A 93 2.92 6.03 12.53
N ASP A 94 1.65 5.78 12.86
CA ASP A 94 1.26 4.87 13.94
C ASP A 94 1.37 3.39 13.54
N HIS A 95 1.30 3.09 12.24
CA HIS A 95 1.40 1.74 11.66
C HIS A 95 2.50 1.66 10.59
N PRO A 96 3.78 1.88 10.96
CA PRO A 96 4.85 2.19 10.01
C PRO A 96 5.07 1.13 8.94
N TYR A 97 4.77 -0.14 9.20
CA TYR A 97 5.00 -1.25 8.28
C TYR A 97 3.72 -1.79 7.62
N ALA A 98 2.55 -1.29 8.02
CA ALA A 98 1.28 -1.88 7.58
C ALA A 98 0.94 -1.52 6.13
N THR A 99 1.39 -0.36 5.65
CA THR A 99 1.11 0.11 4.29
C THR A 99 1.71 -0.84 3.24
N GLU A 100 2.95 -1.26 3.41
CA GLU A 100 3.63 -2.18 2.50
C GLU A 100 3.01 -3.59 2.55
N VAL A 101 2.58 -4.04 3.73
CA VAL A 101 1.88 -5.32 3.89
C VAL A 101 0.52 -5.27 3.19
N TYR A 102 -0.20 -4.15 3.34
CA TYR A 102 -1.48 -3.90 2.68
C TYR A 102 -1.35 -3.81 1.15
N GLN A 103 -0.32 -3.14 0.64
CA GLN A 103 -0.05 -3.00 -0.79
C GLN A 103 0.47 -4.30 -1.44
N GLY A 104 0.84 -5.31 -0.65
CA GLY A 104 1.24 -6.61 -1.16
C GLY A 104 0.10 -7.31 -1.92
N GLU A 105 0.30 -7.60 -3.21
CA GLU A 105 -0.74 -8.16 -4.09
C GLU A 105 -1.44 -9.38 -3.50
N ALA A 106 -0.70 -10.29 -2.87
CA ALA A 106 -1.23 -11.54 -2.32
C ALA A 106 -2.33 -11.34 -1.26
N ILE A 107 -2.23 -10.28 -0.45
CA ILE A 107 -3.21 -9.97 0.60
C ILE A 107 -4.55 -9.56 0.00
N LEU A 108 -4.54 -8.74 -1.06
CA LEU A 108 -5.75 -8.13 -1.62
C LEU A 108 -6.35 -8.92 -2.78
N SER A 109 -5.53 -9.51 -3.65
CA SER A 109 -6.01 -10.16 -4.88
C SER A 109 -6.77 -11.47 -4.63
N SER A 110 -6.67 -12.02 -3.43
CA SER A 110 -7.14 -13.38 -3.09
C SER A 110 -8.38 -13.39 -2.18
N GLN A 111 -8.92 -12.22 -1.82
CA GLN A 111 -9.98 -12.12 -0.83
C GLN A 111 -11.39 -12.15 -1.45
N PRO A 112 -12.34 -12.87 -0.84
CA PRO A 112 -13.77 -12.75 -1.15
C PRO A 112 -14.27 -11.30 -1.03
N ALA A 113 -15.37 -11.00 -1.70
CA ALA A 113 -15.97 -9.67 -1.71
C ALA A 113 -16.47 -9.21 -0.33
N ASP A 114 -16.88 -10.15 0.50
CA ASP A 114 -17.40 -9.97 1.86
C ASP A 114 -16.33 -10.17 2.95
N ALA A 115 -15.08 -10.44 2.56
CA ALA A 115 -13.99 -10.56 3.51
C ALA A 115 -13.75 -9.24 4.27
N PRO A 116 -13.36 -9.28 5.55
CA PRO A 116 -13.18 -8.07 6.37
C PRO A 116 -12.25 -7.03 5.73
N ILE A 117 -11.14 -7.46 5.12
CA ILE A 117 -10.20 -6.56 4.41
C ILE A 117 -10.90 -5.88 3.24
N THR A 118 -11.59 -6.64 2.38
CA THR A 118 -12.28 -6.09 1.21
C THR A 118 -13.33 -5.06 1.60
N VAL A 119 -14.13 -5.36 2.62
CA VAL A 119 -15.16 -4.45 3.16
C VAL A 119 -14.52 -3.19 3.74
N ALA A 120 -13.43 -3.32 4.50
CA ALA A 120 -12.74 -2.18 5.10
C ALA A 120 -12.10 -1.26 4.05
N VAL A 121 -11.52 -1.82 2.97
CA VAL A 121 -11.01 -1.06 1.82
C VAL A 121 -12.13 -0.32 1.10
N GLN A 122 -13.26 -0.99 0.84
CA GLN A 122 -14.41 -0.37 0.20
C GLN A 122 -14.98 0.78 1.04
N LYS A 123 -15.05 0.61 2.37
CA LYS A 123 -15.43 1.66 3.31
C LYS A 123 -14.47 2.85 3.23
N ALA A 124 -13.16 2.61 3.27
CA ALA A 124 -12.16 3.67 3.15
C ALA A 124 -12.32 4.46 1.84
N HIS A 125 -12.45 3.78 0.70
CA HIS A 125 -12.70 4.40 -0.60
C HIS A 125 -14.03 5.17 -0.67
N SER A 126 -15.04 4.78 0.10
CA SER A 126 -16.34 5.45 0.09
C SER A 126 -16.28 6.88 0.65
N TYR A 127 -15.41 7.12 1.63
CA TYR A 127 -15.21 8.45 2.20
C TYR A 127 -14.65 9.44 1.18
N TRP A 128 -13.59 9.02 0.47
CA TRP A 128 -12.96 9.84 -0.58
C TRP A 128 -13.94 10.15 -1.71
N ARG A 129 -14.63 9.13 -2.23
CA ARG A 129 -15.63 9.29 -3.30
C ARG A 129 -16.76 10.22 -2.89
N THR A 130 -17.23 10.13 -1.64
CA THR A 130 -18.28 11.00 -1.12
C THR A 130 -17.82 12.45 -1.05
N ALA A 131 -16.59 12.71 -0.58
CA ALA A 131 -16.02 14.06 -0.52
C ALA A 131 -15.85 14.66 -1.93
N ILE A 132 -15.30 13.90 -2.89
CA ILE A 132 -15.13 14.35 -4.27
C ILE A 132 -16.48 14.65 -4.93
N ALA A 133 -17.46 13.75 -4.79
CA ALA A 133 -18.79 13.95 -5.37
C ALA A 133 -19.50 15.19 -4.81
N ARG A 134 -19.36 15.45 -3.49
CA ARG A 134 -19.87 16.68 -2.87
C ARG A 134 -19.19 17.93 -3.44
N GLY A 135 -17.86 17.95 -3.52
CA GLY A 135 -17.14 19.12 -4.05
C GLY A 135 -17.47 19.41 -5.52
N ILE A 136 -17.78 18.39 -6.32
CA ILE A 136 -18.30 18.59 -7.68
C ILE A 136 -19.71 19.18 -7.64
N ALA A 137 -20.61 18.61 -6.83
CA ALA A 137 -21.99 19.09 -6.72
C ALA A 137 -22.08 20.54 -6.20
N ASP A 138 -21.16 20.91 -5.31
CA ASP A 138 -21.06 22.25 -4.71
C ASP A 138 -20.26 23.24 -5.59
N GLY A 139 -19.72 22.77 -6.73
CA GLY A 139 -18.94 23.59 -7.67
C GLY A 139 -17.54 23.98 -7.19
N GLU A 140 -17.02 23.32 -6.14
CA GLU A 140 -15.66 23.51 -5.62
C GLU A 140 -14.59 22.90 -6.55
N PHE A 141 -14.93 21.82 -7.26
CA PHE A 141 -13.99 21.07 -8.10
C PHE A 141 -14.32 21.15 -9.58
N ARG A 142 -13.28 21.04 -10.41
CA ARG A 142 -13.39 20.98 -11.88
C ARG A 142 -14.05 19.67 -12.31
N GLU A 143 -14.89 19.74 -13.34
CA GLU A 143 -15.66 18.58 -13.85
C GLU A 143 -15.05 17.88 -15.07
N ASP A 144 -13.96 18.43 -15.62
CA ASP A 144 -13.31 17.88 -16.81
C ASP A 144 -12.37 16.69 -16.51
N ILE A 145 -12.22 16.35 -15.23
CA ILE A 145 -11.49 15.16 -14.75
C ILE A 145 -12.51 14.14 -14.22
N ASP A 146 -12.33 12.87 -14.59
CA ASP A 146 -13.14 11.77 -14.07
C ASP A 146 -12.92 11.62 -12.54
N PRO A 147 -13.97 11.69 -11.71
CA PRO A 147 -13.85 11.60 -10.25
C PRO A 147 -13.18 10.32 -9.77
N GLU A 148 -13.41 9.20 -10.44
CA GLU A 148 -12.78 7.92 -10.07
C GLU A 148 -11.31 7.87 -10.45
N GLN A 149 -10.95 8.52 -11.58
CA GLN A 149 -9.55 8.66 -11.96
C GLN A 149 -8.82 9.58 -10.98
N PHE A 150 -9.43 10.71 -10.61
CA PHE A 150 -8.88 11.62 -9.61
C PHE A 150 -8.67 10.92 -8.26
N HIS A 151 -9.71 10.24 -7.75
CA HIS A 151 -9.64 9.46 -6.52
C HIS A 151 -8.49 8.45 -6.56
N ARG A 152 -8.38 7.66 -7.64
CA ARG A 152 -7.31 6.67 -7.79
C ARG A 152 -5.93 7.31 -7.77
N LEU A 153 -5.70 8.39 -8.53
CA LEU A 153 -4.40 9.06 -8.60
C LEU A 153 -4.01 9.69 -7.26
N MET A 154 -4.94 10.37 -6.61
CA MET A 154 -4.71 11.00 -5.32
C MET A 154 -4.38 9.97 -4.25
N ARG A 155 -5.20 8.91 -4.14
CA ARG A 155 -4.99 7.82 -3.19
C ARG A 155 -3.65 7.10 -3.43
N GLU A 156 -3.31 6.81 -4.68
CA GLU A 156 -2.05 6.16 -5.02
C GLU A 156 -0.85 7.02 -4.64
N SER A 157 -0.93 8.33 -4.91
CA SER A 157 0.11 9.27 -4.55
C SER A 157 0.31 9.36 -3.03
N VAL A 158 -0.77 9.33 -2.25
CA VAL A 158 -0.70 9.30 -0.77
C VAL A 158 0.04 8.06 -0.28
N TRP A 159 -0.42 6.86 -0.65
CA TRP A 159 0.17 5.61 -0.13
C TRP A 159 1.57 5.34 -0.66
N SER A 160 1.83 5.64 -1.94
CA SER A 160 3.18 5.55 -2.51
C SER A 160 4.15 6.49 -1.81
N THR A 161 3.73 7.73 -1.48
CA THR A 161 4.57 8.69 -0.76
C THR A 161 4.87 8.19 0.66
N VAL A 162 3.85 7.74 1.37
CA VAL A 162 4.02 7.17 2.72
C VAL A 162 5.02 6.01 2.73
N ALA A 163 4.87 5.04 1.82
CA ALA A 163 5.74 3.88 1.74
C ALA A 163 7.18 4.29 1.36
N GLN A 164 7.35 5.15 0.36
CA GLN A 164 8.66 5.59 -0.11
C GLN A 164 9.45 6.37 0.95
N TYR A 165 8.77 7.18 1.76
CA TYR A 165 9.41 8.05 2.77
C TYR A 165 9.29 7.50 4.19
N ARG A 166 8.90 6.24 4.40
CA ARG A 166 8.63 5.66 5.73
C ARG A 166 9.66 6.00 6.81
N SER A 167 10.96 5.92 6.51
CA SER A 167 12.03 6.20 7.48
C SER A 167 12.18 7.68 7.88
N GLN A 168 11.69 8.60 7.04
CA GLN A 168 11.75 10.05 7.21
C GLN A 168 10.35 10.67 7.32
N LEU A 169 9.30 9.84 7.38
CA LEU A 169 7.91 10.29 7.23
C LEU A 169 7.54 11.30 8.32
N ALA A 170 8.00 11.11 9.56
CA ALA A 170 7.70 12.01 10.67
C ALA A 170 8.26 13.42 10.45
N GLU A 171 9.42 13.53 9.80
CA GLU A 171 10.06 14.81 9.49
C GLU A 171 9.43 15.46 8.26
N LEU A 172 9.19 14.68 7.21
CA LEU A 172 8.76 15.17 5.90
C LEU A 172 7.24 15.30 5.75
N ALA A 173 6.44 14.72 6.66
CA ALA A 173 4.98 14.70 6.56
C ALA A 173 4.36 16.09 6.30
N PRO A 174 4.70 17.17 7.02
CA PRO A 174 4.07 18.48 6.78
C PRO A 174 4.31 19.00 5.36
N GLU A 175 5.52 18.80 4.82
CA GLU A 175 5.86 19.23 3.46
C GLU A 175 5.19 18.34 2.40
N LEU A 176 5.23 17.02 2.57
CA LEU A 176 4.64 16.06 1.64
C LEU A 176 3.12 16.20 1.56
N GLN A 177 2.44 16.35 2.70
CA GLN A 177 1.01 16.63 2.76
C GLN A 177 0.67 17.92 2.01
N ARG A 178 1.41 19.01 2.27
CA ARG A 178 1.25 20.29 1.59
C ARG A 178 1.42 20.14 0.08
N ASN A 179 2.45 19.43 -0.38
CA ASN A 179 2.72 19.24 -1.81
C ASN A 179 1.61 18.43 -2.49
N LEU A 180 1.11 17.37 -1.84
CA LEU A 180 -0.03 16.59 -2.35
C LEU A 180 -1.30 17.46 -2.46
N ILE A 181 -1.59 18.27 -1.44
CA ILE A 181 -2.73 19.21 -1.47
C ILE A 181 -2.56 20.22 -2.61
N LEU A 182 -1.38 20.82 -2.76
CA LEU A 182 -1.12 21.80 -3.81
C LEU A 182 -1.28 21.21 -5.21
N VAL A 183 -0.75 20.00 -5.44
CA VAL A 183 -0.81 19.36 -6.76
C VAL A 183 -2.23 18.90 -7.09
N PHE A 184 -2.91 18.23 -6.16
CA PHE A 184 -4.19 17.58 -6.42
C PHE A 184 -5.40 18.49 -6.19
N LEU A 185 -5.39 19.33 -5.16
CA LEU A 185 -6.54 20.17 -4.82
C LEU A 185 -6.42 21.58 -5.38
N ASP A 186 -5.21 22.15 -5.39
CA ASP A 186 -5.00 23.53 -5.86
C ASP A 186 -4.52 23.62 -7.31
N GLY A 187 -4.06 22.50 -7.87
CA GLY A 187 -3.65 22.35 -9.27
C GLY A 187 -2.35 23.11 -9.59
N PHE A 188 -1.29 22.34 -9.82
CA PHE A 188 0.12 22.76 -9.99
C PHE A 188 0.44 23.85 -11.05
N ALA A 189 -0.54 24.47 -11.73
CA ALA A 189 -0.32 25.52 -12.73
C ALA A 189 -1.06 26.84 -12.40
N LEU A 190 -0.39 27.97 -12.63
CA LEU A 190 -1.00 29.31 -12.55
C LEU A 190 -2.11 29.44 -13.61
N ARG A 191 -3.38 29.50 -13.18
CA ARG A 191 -4.51 29.90 -14.04
C ARG A 191 -4.55 31.43 -14.12
N GLY A 192 -3.93 31.98 -15.16
CA GLY A 192 -3.78 33.41 -15.34
C GLY A 192 -4.94 34.16 -16.03
N ASP A 193 -5.99 33.51 -16.55
CA ASP A 193 -6.90 34.22 -17.48
C ASP A 193 -8.39 33.80 -17.50
N GLY A 194 -8.88 32.98 -16.58
CA GLY A 194 -10.31 32.66 -16.51
C GLY A 194 -10.86 31.80 -17.66
N THR A 195 -10.02 31.14 -18.45
CA THR A 195 -10.47 30.18 -19.46
C THR A 195 -10.90 28.85 -18.84
N LYS A 196 -12.13 28.41 -19.14
CA LYS A 196 -12.62 27.05 -18.82
C LYS A 196 -11.73 26.03 -19.51
N ALA A 197 -11.38 24.96 -18.79
CA ALA A 197 -10.69 23.82 -19.37
C ALA A 197 -11.49 23.28 -20.57
N PRO A 198 -10.83 22.93 -21.69
CA PRO A 198 -11.53 22.50 -22.89
C PRO A 198 -12.36 21.23 -22.60
N ALA A 199 -13.57 21.19 -23.16
CA ALA A 199 -14.46 20.05 -23.01
C ALA A 199 -13.77 18.75 -23.43
N ARG A 200 -13.80 17.75 -22.55
CA ARG A 200 -13.19 16.43 -22.73
C ARG A 200 -13.64 15.82 -24.06
N ALA A 201 -12.72 15.67 -25.01
CA ALA A 201 -12.96 14.82 -26.17
C ALA A 201 -13.16 13.37 -25.70
N LYS A 202 -14.20 12.69 -26.22
CA LYS A 202 -14.44 11.27 -25.95
C LYS A 202 -13.17 10.49 -26.33
N ALA A 203 -12.59 9.78 -25.37
CA ALA A 203 -11.39 8.99 -25.59
C ALA A 203 -11.68 7.88 -26.64
N PRO A 204 -10.82 7.71 -27.66
CA PRO A 204 -10.81 6.48 -28.43
C PRO A 204 -10.32 5.34 -27.52
N ALA A 205 -10.94 4.18 -27.68
CA ALA A 205 -10.47 2.96 -27.04
C ALA A 205 -9.05 2.61 -27.55
N ASP A 206 -8.23 2.13 -26.62
CA ASP A 206 -6.95 1.44 -26.77
C ASP A 206 -5.62 2.22 -26.90
N LYS A 207 -4.72 1.73 -26.03
CA LYS A 207 -3.24 1.82 -25.94
C LYS A 207 -2.64 3.13 -25.43
N VAL A 208 -2.44 3.16 -24.11
CA VAL A 208 -1.39 3.95 -23.48
C VAL A 208 -0.17 3.03 -23.29
N ASP A 209 0.95 3.39 -23.91
CA ASP A 209 2.24 2.75 -23.65
C ASP A 209 2.68 3.08 -22.22
N VAL A 210 2.77 2.02 -21.41
CA VAL A 210 3.30 2.05 -20.04
C VAL A 210 4.83 2.05 -20.12
N VAL A 211 5.48 3.03 -19.50
CA VAL A 211 6.93 3.00 -19.25
C VAL A 211 7.20 1.89 -18.23
N PRO A 212 8.07 0.90 -18.51
CA PRO A 212 8.22 -0.27 -17.66
C PRO A 212 9.02 0.07 -16.38
N PRO A 213 8.84 -0.69 -15.29
CA PRO A 213 9.66 -0.58 -14.10
C PRO A 213 11.12 -0.91 -14.43
N ALA A 214 12.06 -0.40 -13.64
CA ALA A 214 13.50 -0.51 -13.87
C ALA A 214 13.93 -1.95 -14.22
N GLY A 215 14.61 -2.10 -15.36
CA GLY A 215 15.07 -3.37 -15.94
C GLY A 215 14.39 -3.66 -17.28
N SER A 216 15.12 -3.54 -18.38
CA SER A 216 14.64 -3.96 -19.69
C SER A 216 14.36 -5.49 -19.70
N VAL A 217 13.41 -5.94 -20.53
CA VAL A 217 13.11 -7.37 -20.73
C VAL A 217 14.36 -8.18 -21.14
N ALA A 218 15.36 -7.51 -21.73
CA ALA A 218 16.65 -8.11 -22.07
C ALA A 218 17.51 -8.38 -20.82
N GLU A 219 17.53 -7.46 -19.85
CA GLU A 219 18.22 -7.63 -18.56
C GLU A 219 17.53 -8.72 -17.72
N LEU A 220 16.21 -8.70 -17.62
CA LEU A 220 15.46 -9.75 -16.93
C LEU A 220 15.62 -11.13 -17.58
N ARG A 221 15.77 -11.22 -18.91
CA ARG A 221 16.06 -12.48 -19.60
C ARG A 221 17.49 -12.96 -19.32
N SER A 222 18.45 -12.04 -19.28
CA SER A 222 19.83 -12.35 -18.91
C SER A 222 19.91 -12.95 -17.52
N ASP A 223 19.27 -12.31 -16.53
CA ASP A 223 19.24 -12.78 -15.14
C ASP A 223 18.56 -14.14 -15.00
N VAL A 224 17.48 -14.38 -15.76
CA VAL A 224 16.77 -15.66 -15.80
C VAL A 224 17.62 -16.77 -16.43
N ASP A 225 18.39 -16.47 -17.47
CA ASP A 225 19.25 -17.45 -18.13
C ASP A 225 20.50 -17.77 -17.29
N GLU A 226 21.01 -16.81 -16.54
CA GLU A 226 22.08 -17.03 -15.55
C GLU A 226 21.61 -17.94 -14.41
N LEU A 227 20.41 -17.69 -13.86
CA LEU A 227 19.79 -18.55 -12.85
C LEU A 227 19.54 -19.98 -13.36
N LYS A 228 19.09 -20.14 -14.62
CA LYS A 228 18.93 -21.48 -15.23
C LYS A 228 20.27 -22.20 -15.43
N SER A 229 21.37 -21.48 -15.61
CA SER A 229 22.70 -22.08 -15.66
C SER A 229 23.09 -22.64 -14.30
N VAL A 230 22.97 -21.83 -13.25
CA VAL A 230 23.29 -22.23 -11.87
C VAL A 230 22.46 -23.45 -11.43
N ILE A 231 21.17 -23.50 -11.77
CA ILE A 231 20.30 -24.64 -11.47
C ILE A 231 20.76 -25.92 -12.20
N ARG A 232 21.21 -25.82 -13.46
CA ARG A 232 21.72 -26.98 -14.21
C ARG A 232 23.01 -27.52 -13.59
N ASP A 233 23.91 -26.62 -13.19
CA ASP A 233 25.19 -27.00 -12.58
C ASP A 233 24.99 -27.67 -11.22
N LEU A 234 24.11 -27.12 -10.38
CA LEU A 234 23.71 -27.75 -9.11
C LEU A 234 23.05 -29.12 -9.32
N SER A 235 22.18 -29.24 -10.33
CA SER A 235 21.53 -30.52 -10.66
C SER A 235 22.53 -31.57 -11.16
N SER A 236 23.59 -31.15 -11.85
CA SER A 236 24.69 -32.05 -12.24
C SER A 236 25.47 -32.51 -11.02
N ALA A 237 25.92 -31.58 -10.18
CA ALA A 237 26.68 -31.89 -8.97
C ALA A 237 25.92 -32.82 -8.02
N ILE A 238 24.61 -32.65 -7.88
CA ILE A 238 23.76 -33.54 -7.07
C ILE A 238 23.73 -34.96 -7.67
N ARG A 239 23.65 -35.11 -9.00
CA ARG A 239 23.67 -36.43 -9.64
C ARG A 239 25.03 -37.13 -9.48
N ASP A 240 26.12 -36.37 -9.59
CA ASP A 240 27.47 -36.92 -9.44
C ASP A 240 27.68 -37.41 -7.99
N LEU A 241 27.27 -36.62 -6.99
CA LEU A 241 27.28 -37.03 -5.58
C LEU A 241 26.40 -38.26 -5.30
N GLN A 242 25.24 -38.37 -5.95
CA GLN A 242 24.35 -39.53 -5.82
C GLN A 242 24.91 -40.79 -6.51
N ALA A 243 25.69 -40.63 -7.57
CA ALA A 243 26.37 -41.73 -8.26
C ALA A 243 27.56 -42.25 -7.43
N GLU A 244 28.34 -41.35 -6.81
CA GLU A 244 29.44 -41.69 -5.91
C GLU A 244 28.97 -42.41 -4.64
N GLN A 245 27.75 -42.15 -4.15
CA GLN A 245 27.19 -42.88 -3.00
C GLN A 245 26.59 -44.26 -3.34
N ARG A 246 26.51 -44.63 -4.63
CA ARG A 246 25.95 -45.91 -5.11
C ARG A 246 26.99 -46.90 -5.65
N GLY A 247 28.26 -46.49 -5.75
CA GLY A 247 29.40 -47.35 -6.09
C GLY A 247 30.20 -47.73 -4.85
#